data_AF-A0A2N3ARD9-F1
#
_entry.id   AF-A0A2N3ARD9-F1
#
_cell.length_a   1.000
_cell.length_b   1.000
_cell.length_c   1.000
_cell.angle_alpha   90.00
_cell.angle_beta   90.00
_cell.angle_gamma   90.00
#
_symmetry.space_group_name_H-M   'P 1'
#
loop_
_entity.id
_entity.type
_entity.pdbx_description
1 polymer ?
#
loop_
_entity_poly.entity_id
_entity_poly.type
_entity_poly.pdbx_seq_one_letter_code
_entity_poly.pdbx_strand_id
1 'polypeptide(L)'
;GLGSLALSRHGKVAHVDASKKSVAQARENAVLSGMEDRPIRWLVDDAAKFTAREVRRGRRYDGIILDPPKFGRGPDGEVWRLEEHLPGLIADCAKLLDADSRFLFLTVYAVRMSSLAIAGLLAEALAHLPGQIEHGDLAVREEGEGGRLLPTAIFARWSNPG
;
A
#
# COMPACT_ATOMS: atom_id res chain seq x y z
N GLY A 1 9.97 2.82 2.36
CA GLY A 1 10.15 3.14 3.80
C GLY A 1 9.47 4.42 4.27
N LEU A 2 9.41 5.49 3.47
CA LEU A 2 8.92 6.80 3.92
C LEU A 2 7.47 6.79 4.45
N GLY A 3 6.55 6.12 3.76
CA GLY A 3 5.16 5.97 4.24
C GLY A 3 5.09 5.31 5.62
N SER A 4 5.96 4.33 5.89
CA SER A 4 6.06 3.69 7.21
C SER A 4 6.55 4.66 8.29
N LEU A 5 7.52 5.52 7.97
CA LEU A 5 7.99 6.56 8.90
C LEU A 5 6.86 7.55 9.21
N ALA A 6 6.17 8.06 8.18
CA ALA A 6 5.04 8.96 8.35
C ALA A 6 3.95 8.34 9.25
N LEU A 7 3.51 7.11 8.95
CA LEU A 7 2.49 6.42 9.73
C LEU A 7 2.92 6.05 11.14
N SER A 8 4.22 5.80 11.38
CA SER A 8 4.73 5.48 12.71
C SER A 8 4.61 6.62 13.73
N ARG A 9 4.24 7.82 13.25
CA ARG A 9 3.85 8.95 14.09
C ARG A 9 2.47 8.78 14.72
N HIS A 10 1.64 7.93 14.14
CA HIS A 10 0.23 7.75 14.50
C HIS A 10 -0.06 6.37 15.10
N GLY A 11 0.88 5.43 15.06
CA GLY A 11 0.68 4.11 15.65
C GLY A 11 1.77 3.10 15.32
N LYS A 12 1.50 1.84 15.64
CA LYS A 12 2.37 0.71 15.29
C LYS A 12 2.29 0.43 13.80
N VAL A 13 3.42 0.16 13.16
CA VAL A 13 3.48 -0.08 11.71
C VAL A 13 4.08 -1.45 11.43
N ALA A 14 3.49 -2.19 10.51
CA ALA A 14 4.14 -3.33 9.87
C ALA A 14 4.63 -2.88 8.48
N HIS A 15 5.95 -2.87 8.27
CA HIS A 15 6.55 -2.61 6.97
C HIS A 15 6.94 -3.94 6.34
N VAL A 16 6.41 -4.24 5.16
CA VAL A 16 6.61 -5.51 4.44
C VAL A 16 7.15 -5.20 3.05
N ASP A 17 8.28 -5.81 2.71
CA ASP A 17 8.87 -5.74 1.37
C ASP A 17 9.64 -7.05 1.11
N ALA A 18 9.55 -7.60 -0.10
CA ALA A 18 10.25 -8.84 -0.45
C ALA A 18 11.78 -8.64 -0.54
N SER A 19 12.23 -7.41 -0.78
CA SER A 19 13.63 -7.06 -0.92
C SER A 19 14.27 -6.75 0.43
N LYS A 20 15.18 -7.63 0.88
CA LYS A 20 16.02 -7.39 2.06
C LYS A 20 16.78 -6.05 1.98
N LYS A 21 17.23 -5.68 0.78
CA LYS A 21 17.89 -4.39 0.53
C LYS A 21 16.95 -3.21 0.78
N SER A 22 15.70 -3.30 0.29
CA SER A 22 14.70 -2.24 0.48
C SER A 22 14.33 -2.07 1.95
N VAL A 23 14.17 -3.17 2.69
CA VAL A 23 13.92 -3.13 4.14
C VAL A 23 15.10 -2.53 4.90
N ALA A 24 16.34 -2.91 4.55
CA ALA A 24 17.54 -2.33 5.16
C ALA A 24 17.62 -0.82 4.91
N GLN A 25 17.39 -0.36 3.67
CA GLN A 25 17.36 1.06 3.34
C GLN A 25 16.26 1.80 4.10
N ALA A 26 15.09 1.19 4.27
CA ALA A 26 14.00 1.79 5.03
C ALA A 26 14.33 1.95 6.51
N ARG A 27 15.08 1.00 7.11
CA ARG A 27 15.62 1.11 8.46
C ARG A 27 16.68 2.20 8.58
N GLU A 28 17.61 2.28 7.62
CA GLU A 28 18.61 3.38 7.57
C GLU A 28 17.93 4.74 7.50
N ASN A 29 16.88 4.88 6.68
CA ASN A 29 16.11 6.12 6.60
C ASN A 29 15.43 6.45 7.95
N ALA A 30 15.03 5.47 8.73
CA ALA A 30 14.50 5.69 10.07
C ALA A 30 15.57 6.32 10.98
N VAL A 31 16.79 5.77 10.98
CA VAL A 31 17.93 6.30 11.76
C VAL A 31 18.29 7.71 11.30
N LEU A 32 18.43 7.94 10.00
CA LEU A 32 18.75 9.26 9.45
C LEU A 32 17.67 10.32 9.75
N SER A 33 16.44 9.86 10.03
CA SER A 33 15.31 10.72 10.39
C SER A 33 15.11 10.87 11.91
N GLY A 34 15.95 10.25 12.75
CA GLY A 34 15.76 10.21 14.21
C GLY A 34 14.48 9.48 14.64
N MET A 35 14.12 8.43 13.90
CA MET A 35 12.88 7.66 14.05
C MET A 35 13.13 6.16 14.29
N GLU A 36 14.33 5.79 14.71
CA GLU A 36 14.76 4.41 14.96
C GLU A 36 13.98 3.73 16.10
N ASP A 37 13.58 4.48 17.12
CA ASP A 37 12.83 3.97 18.28
C ASP A 37 11.32 3.85 18.03
N ARG A 38 10.86 4.17 16.81
CA ARG A 38 9.45 4.07 16.45
C ARG A 38 9.01 2.60 16.38
N PRO A 39 7.74 2.29 16.72
CA PRO A 39 7.25 0.91 16.79
C PRO A 39 6.96 0.33 15.38
N ILE A 40 8.01 0.11 14.59
CA ILE A 40 7.94 -0.41 13.22
C ILE A 40 8.44 -1.87 13.21
N ARG A 41 7.54 -2.80 12.88
CA ARG A 41 7.86 -4.19 12.59
C ARG A 41 8.32 -4.31 11.13
N TRP A 42 9.62 -4.41 10.93
CA TRP A 42 10.26 -4.55 9.62
C TRP A 42 10.32 -6.03 9.19
N LEU A 43 9.70 -6.37 8.06
CA LEU A 43 9.54 -7.73 7.57
C LEU A 43 10.08 -7.84 6.15
N VAL A 44 10.95 -8.83 5.92
CA VAL A 44 11.33 -9.27 4.58
C VAL A 44 10.41 -10.44 4.22
N ASP A 45 9.35 -10.16 3.48
CA ASP A 45 8.28 -11.14 3.21
C ASP A 45 7.55 -10.80 1.90
N ASP A 46 6.88 -11.80 1.33
CA ASP A 46 5.94 -11.58 0.24
C ASP A 46 4.64 -10.96 0.80
N ALA A 47 4.16 -9.90 0.15
CA ALA A 47 2.99 -9.15 0.63
C ALA A 47 1.72 -10.01 0.66
N ALA A 48 1.48 -10.85 -0.35
CA ALA A 48 0.29 -11.70 -0.41
C ALA A 48 0.36 -12.84 0.62
N LYS A 49 1.51 -13.49 0.77
CA LYS A 49 1.71 -14.47 1.85
C LYS A 49 1.53 -13.82 3.23
N PHE A 50 2.01 -12.59 3.41
CA PHE A 50 1.85 -11.85 4.65
C PHE A 50 0.40 -11.55 4.98
N THR A 51 -0.36 -10.96 4.05
CA THR A 51 -1.77 -10.64 4.29
C THR A 51 -2.58 -11.90 4.57
N ALA A 52 -2.40 -12.97 3.80
CA ALA A 52 -3.07 -14.25 4.04
C ALA A 52 -2.78 -14.84 5.42
N ARG A 53 -1.52 -14.75 5.90
CA ARG A 53 -1.15 -15.21 7.26
C ARG A 53 -1.78 -14.34 8.34
N GLU A 54 -1.82 -13.03 8.15
CA GLU A 54 -2.43 -12.11 9.12
C GLU A 54 -3.96 -12.30 9.19
N VAL A 55 -4.62 -12.58 8.07
CA VAL A 55 -6.04 -12.98 8.02
C VAL A 55 -6.27 -14.25 8.84
N ARG A 56 -5.47 -15.30 8.61
CA ARG A 56 -5.55 -16.56 9.39
C ARG A 56 -5.31 -16.35 10.89
N ARG A 57 -4.57 -15.32 11.27
CA ARG A 57 -4.30 -14.95 12.66
C ARG A 57 -5.37 -14.04 13.28
N GLY A 58 -6.41 -13.67 12.52
CA GLY A 58 -7.44 -12.74 12.98
C GLY A 58 -6.89 -11.35 13.30
N ARG A 59 -5.86 -10.90 12.57
CA ARG A 59 -5.34 -9.54 12.72
C ARG A 59 -6.24 -8.53 12.04
N ARG A 60 -6.19 -7.31 12.56
CA ARG A 60 -6.90 -6.13 12.07
C ARG A 60 -5.92 -4.98 11.94
N TYR A 61 -6.12 -4.12 10.95
CA TYR A 61 -5.35 -2.91 10.71
C TYR A 61 -6.28 -1.69 10.59
N ASP A 62 -5.90 -0.56 11.19
CA ASP A 62 -6.65 0.70 11.06
C ASP A 62 -6.47 1.35 9.68
N GLY A 63 -5.38 1.03 8.99
CA GLY A 63 -5.11 1.55 7.67
C GLY A 63 -4.04 0.74 6.93
N ILE A 64 -4.17 0.68 5.61
CA ILE A 64 -3.27 -0.08 4.73
C ILE A 64 -2.79 0.84 3.60
N ILE A 65 -1.48 0.82 3.33
CA ILE A 65 -0.89 1.41 2.12
C ILE A 65 -0.29 0.26 1.30
N LEU A 66 -0.71 0.16 0.04
CA LEU A 66 -0.24 -0.83 -0.93
C LEU A 66 0.42 -0.14 -2.10
N ASP A 67 1.66 -0.53 -2.38
CA ASP A 67 2.41 -0.05 -3.53
C ASP A 67 3.01 -1.25 -4.32
N PRO A 68 2.17 -2.11 -4.91
CA PRO A 68 2.64 -3.30 -5.60
C PRO A 68 3.38 -2.94 -6.90
N PRO A 69 4.52 -3.59 -7.19
CA PRO A 69 5.20 -3.41 -8.47
C PRO A 69 4.39 -4.05 -9.61
N LYS A 70 4.62 -3.62 -10.86
CA LYS A 70 4.03 -4.27 -12.04
C LYS A 70 4.41 -5.76 -12.13
N PHE A 71 5.69 -6.03 -11.93
CA PHE A 71 6.29 -7.36 -11.91
C PHE A 71 7.29 -7.43 -10.77
N GLY A 72 7.37 -8.57 -10.10
CA GLY A 72 8.28 -8.75 -8.98
C GLY A 72 8.57 -10.21 -8.71
N ARG A 73 9.41 -10.44 -7.70
CA ARG A 73 9.61 -11.76 -7.12
C ARG A 73 9.50 -11.71 -5.60
N GLY A 74 8.86 -12.71 -5.02
CA GLY A 74 8.89 -12.94 -3.58
C GLY A 74 10.29 -13.36 -3.10
N PRO A 75 10.55 -13.34 -1.78
CA PRO A 75 11.85 -13.74 -1.23
C PRO A 75 12.29 -15.15 -1.60
N ASP A 76 11.33 -16.07 -1.82
CA ASP A 76 11.59 -17.47 -2.16
C ASP A 76 11.48 -17.73 -3.69
N GLY A 77 11.33 -16.66 -4.49
CA GLY A 77 11.31 -16.73 -5.96
C GLY A 77 9.93 -16.80 -6.60
N GLU A 78 8.85 -16.65 -5.82
CA GLU A 78 7.48 -16.55 -6.36
C GLU A 78 7.38 -15.44 -7.39
N VAL A 79 6.67 -15.67 -8.49
CA VAL A 79 6.47 -14.65 -9.52
C VAL A 79 5.28 -13.78 -9.13
N TRP A 80 5.50 -12.47 -9.04
CA TRP A 80 4.43 -11.49 -8.90
C TRP A 80 4.12 -10.84 -10.24
N ARG A 81 2.83 -10.79 -10.58
CA ARG A 81 2.27 -10.08 -11.74
C ARG A 81 1.04 -9.31 -11.29
N LEU A 82 1.08 -7.98 -11.43
CA LEU A 82 0.03 -7.11 -10.91
C LEU A 82 -1.38 -7.51 -11.39
N GLU A 83 -1.57 -7.69 -12.70
CA GLU A 83 -2.88 -8.01 -13.29
C GLU A 83 -3.45 -9.35 -12.82
N GLU A 84 -2.60 -10.33 -12.49
CA GLU A 84 -3.00 -11.67 -12.07
C GLU A 84 -3.22 -11.77 -10.54
N HIS A 85 -2.41 -11.06 -9.76
CA HIS A 85 -2.31 -11.28 -8.31
C HIS A 85 -2.90 -10.17 -7.46
N LEU A 86 -3.08 -8.95 -8.01
CA LEU A 86 -3.63 -7.82 -7.28
C LEU A 86 -5.02 -8.11 -6.68
N PRO A 87 -5.97 -8.76 -7.39
CA PRO A 87 -7.29 -9.04 -6.82
C PRO A 87 -7.23 -9.88 -5.54
N GLY A 88 -6.37 -10.91 -5.51
CA GLY A 88 -6.19 -11.76 -4.32
C GLY A 88 -5.58 -10.99 -3.15
N LEU A 89 -4.57 -10.16 -3.41
CA LEU A 89 -3.97 -9.30 -2.38
C LEU A 89 -4.99 -8.32 -1.78
N ILE A 90 -5.78 -7.64 -2.63
CA ILE A 90 -6.83 -6.72 -2.18
C ILE A 90 -7.91 -7.45 -1.38
N ALA A 91 -8.33 -8.64 -1.80
CA ALA A 91 -9.33 -9.42 -1.07
C ALA A 91 -8.86 -9.78 0.35
N ASP A 92 -7.58 -10.12 0.53
CA ASP A 92 -7.03 -10.36 1.86
C ASP A 92 -6.85 -9.07 2.67
N CYS A 93 -6.46 -7.96 2.04
CA CYS A 93 -6.43 -6.65 2.70
C CYS A 93 -7.81 -6.22 3.18
N ALA A 94 -8.88 -6.46 2.41
CA ALA A 94 -10.24 -6.12 2.80
C ALA A 94 -10.67 -6.86 4.09
N LYS A 95 -10.31 -8.14 4.23
CA LYS A 95 -10.56 -8.93 5.45
C LYS A 95 -9.77 -8.46 6.68
N LEU A 96 -8.71 -7.68 6.48
CA LEU A 96 -7.89 -7.10 7.53
C LEU A 96 -8.41 -5.74 8.01
N LEU A 97 -9.46 -5.21 7.37
CA LEU A 97 -10.13 -3.96 7.69
C LEU A 97 -11.53 -4.25 8.26
N ASP A 98 -12.06 -3.30 9.01
CA ASP A 98 -13.45 -3.31 9.48
C ASP A 98 -14.08 -1.91 9.44
N ALA A 99 -15.29 -1.79 10.01
CA ALA A 99 -16.05 -0.54 10.03
C ALA A 99 -15.37 0.60 10.83
N ASP A 100 -14.38 0.29 11.68
CA ASP A 100 -13.60 1.28 12.43
C ASP A 100 -12.26 1.60 11.76
N SER A 101 -11.87 0.84 10.73
CA SER A 101 -10.69 1.13 9.91
C SER A 101 -10.91 2.41 9.10
N ARG A 102 -9.83 3.10 8.77
CA ARG A 102 -9.84 4.47 8.24
C ARG A 102 -9.51 4.56 6.76
N PHE A 103 -8.61 3.71 6.25
CA PHE A 103 -8.25 3.77 4.84
C PHE A 103 -7.59 2.50 4.29
N LEU A 104 -7.72 2.35 2.97
CA LEU A 104 -6.84 1.54 2.12
C LEU A 104 -6.41 2.43 0.97
N PHE A 105 -5.11 2.65 0.82
CA PHE A 105 -4.54 3.45 -0.26
C PHE A 105 -3.72 2.54 -1.17
N LEU A 106 -4.10 2.46 -2.44
CA LEU A 106 -3.40 1.69 -3.47
C LEU A 106 -2.75 2.65 -4.48
N THR A 107 -1.44 2.52 -4.69
CA THR A 107 -0.70 3.15 -5.78
C THR A 107 -0.27 2.11 -6.80
N VAL A 108 -0.35 2.45 -8.09
CA VAL A 108 0.13 1.57 -9.18
C VAL A 108 0.99 2.35 -10.17
N TYR A 109 2.24 1.95 -10.27
CA TYR A 109 3.23 2.46 -11.23
C TYR A 109 3.26 1.56 -12.48
N ALA A 110 2.26 1.66 -13.35
CA ALA A 110 2.25 0.97 -14.65
C ALA A 110 1.26 1.60 -15.63
N VAL A 111 1.78 2.15 -16.73
CA VAL A 111 1.04 2.98 -17.70
C VAL A 111 0.11 2.18 -18.64
N ARG A 112 -0.51 1.09 -18.17
CA ARG A 112 -1.50 0.33 -18.97
C ARG A 112 -2.80 0.00 -18.23
N MET A 113 -2.93 0.40 -16.97
CA MET A 113 -4.17 0.30 -16.21
C MET A 113 -4.79 1.68 -16.02
N SER A 114 -6.13 1.74 -16.00
CA SER A 114 -6.87 2.96 -15.67
C SER A 114 -7.10 3.03 -14.17
N SER A 115 -7.10 4.23 -13.59
CA SER A 115 -7.52 4.47 -12.20
C SER A 115 -8.94 3.93 -11.95
N LEU A 116 -9.80 3.94 -12.97
CA LEU A 116 -11.15 3.37 -12.91
C LEU A 116 -11.14 1.86 -12.63
N ALA A 117 -10.19 1.11 -13.21
CA ALA A 117 -10.12 -0.34 -13.03
C ALA A 117 -9.71 -0.71 -11.60
N ILE A 118 -8.70 -0.02 -11.04
CA ILE A 118 -8.28 -0.26 -9.66
C ILE A 118 -9.30 0.27 -8.65
N ALA A 119 -10.03 1.33 -8.97
CA ALA A 119 -11.15 1.82 -8.16
C ALA A 119 -12.30 0.81 -8.12
N GLY A 120 -12.67 0.24 -9.27
CA GLY A 120 -13.69 -0.82 -9.34
C GLY A 120 -13.32 -2.04 -8.51
N LEU A 121 -12.06 -2.47 -8.57
CA LEU A 121 -11.55 -3.56 -7.73
C LEU A 121 -11.67 -3.25 -6.23
N LEU A 122 -11.28 -2.04 -5.79
CA LEU A 122 -11.45 -1.64 -4.39
C LEU A 122 -12.93 -1.58 -3.99
N ALA A 123 -13.78 -1.02 -4.86
CA ALA A 123 -15.21 -0.91 -4.60
C ALA A 123 -15.87 -2.28 -4.41
N GLU A 124 -15.52 -3.25 -5.24
CA GLU A 124 -16.01 -4.63 -5.12
C GLU A 124 -15.54 -5.29 -3.82
N ALA A 125 -14.23 -5.25 -3.55
CA ALA A 125 -13.65 -5.93 -2.39
C ALA A 125 -14.11 -5.32 -1.04
N LEU A 126 -14.35 -4.01 -1.00
CA LEU A 126 -14.69 -3.26 0.21
C LEU A 126 -16.17 -2.89 0.29
N ALA A 127 -17.03 -3.41 -0.58
CA ALA A 127 -18.47 -3.10 -0.63
C ALA A 127 -19.22 -3.36 0.69
N HIS A 128 -18.67 -4.23 1.54
CA HIS A 128 -19.22 -4.59 2.84
C HIS A 128 -18.81 -3.63 3.98
N LEU A 129 -17.94 -2.64 3.69
CA LEU A 129 -17.48 -1.64 4.65
C LEU A 129 -18.06 -0.25 4.33
N PRO A 130 -18.31 0.60 5.35
CA PRO A 130 -18.70 1.98 5.13
C PRO A 130 -17.57 2.77 4.46
N GLY A 131 -17.87 3.86 3.78
CA GLY A 131 -16.86 4.77 3.25
C GLY A 131 -17.02 5.08 1.77
N GLN A 132 -15.97 5.66 1.19
CA GLN A 132 -15.99 6.17 -0.18
C GLN A 132 -14.70 5.80 -0.91
N ILE A 133 -14.82 5.60 -2.22
CA ILE A 133 -13.68 5.38 -3.11
C ILE A 133 -13.37 6.70 -3.84
N GLU A 134 -12.12 7.14 -3.73
CA GLU A 134 -11.53 8.21 -4.54
C GLU A 134 -10.45 7.59 -5.44
N HIS A 135 -10.33 8.05 -6.68
CA HIS A 135 -9.28 7.58 -7.59
C HIS A 135 -8.87 8.65 -8.60
N GLY A 136 -7.68 8.50 -9.17
CA GLY A 136 -7.15 9.44 -10.15
C GLY A 136 -5.68 9.20 -10.44
N ASP A 137 -5.02 10.23 -10.97
CA ASP A 137 -3.59 10.26 -11.24
C ASP A 137 -2.85 11.01 -10.13
N LEU A 138 -1.71 10.48 -9.71
CA LEU A 138 -0.71 11.19 -8.93
C LEU A 138 0.25 11.88 -9.92
N ALA A 139 0.35 13.20 -9.84
CA ALA A 139 1.19 13.99 -10.73
C ALA A 139 2.14 14.91 -9.93
N VAL A 140 3.33 15.14 -10.49
CA VAL A 140 4.26 16.16 -10.03
C VAL A 140 4.08 17.41 -10.89
N ARG A 141 3.98 18.57 -10.25
CA ARG A 141 3.91 19.86 -10.95
C ARG A 141 5.32 20.42 -11.12
N GLU A 142 5.66 20.85 -12.33
CA GLU A 142 6.91 21.59 -12.58
C GLU A 142 6.92 22.93 -11.84
N GLU A 143 8.10 23.33 -11.35
CA GLU A 143 8.30 24.65 -10.74
C GLU A 143 8.26 25.77 -11.81
N GLY A 144 7.84 26.96 -11.42
CA GLY A 144 7.75 28.14 -12.29
C GLY A 144 6.32 28.45 -12.78
N GLU A 145 6.17 29.65 -13.33
CA GLU A 145 4.89 30.12 -13.87
C GLU A 145 4.47 29.24 -15.05
N GLY A 146 3.24 28.74 -15.04
CA GLY A 146 2.71 27.87 -16.09
C GLY A 146 3.22 26.41 -16.06
N GLY A 147 3.86 25.96 -14.97
CA GLY A 147 4.39 24.59 -14.86
C GLY A 147 3.37 23.50 -15.18
N ARG A 148 3.81 22.47 -15.91
CA ARG A 148 2.94 21.36 -16.35
C ARG A 148 2.76 20.33 -15.24
N LEU A 149 1.71 19.50 -15.39
CA LEU A 149 1.51 18.30 -14.56
C LEU A 149 2.13 17.09 -15.26
N LEU A 150 3.05 16.41 -14.59
CA LEU A 150 3.71 15.20 -15.04
C LEU A 150 3.12 14.00 -14.27
N PRO A 151 2.30 13.15 -14.90
CA PRO A 151 1.72 11.98 -14.23
C PRO A 151 2.81 10.97 -13.87
N THR A 152 2.71 10.41 -12.67
CA THR A 152 3.70 9.48 -12.09
C THR A 152 3.12 8.11 -11.78
N ALA A 153 1.87 8.05 -11.31
CA ALA A 153 1.16 6.83 -10.96
C ALA A 153 -0.34 7.06 -11.03
N ILE A 154 -1.12 5.98 -11.01
CA ILE A 154 -2.54 6.04 -10.66
C ILE A 154 -2.72 5.65 -9.20
N PHE A 155 -3.81 6.12 -8.60
CA PHE A 155 -4.20 5.70 -7.26
C PHE A 155 -5.68 5.36 -7.18
N ALA A 156 -6.02 4.52 -6.21
CA ALA A 156 -7.36 4.37 -5.68
C ALA A 156 -7.28 4.30 -4.15
N ARG A 157 -8.21 4.99 -3.49
CA ARG A 157 -8.26 5.11 -2.03
C ARG A 157 -9.67 4.84 -1.55
N TRP A 158 -9.83 3.81 -0.74
CA TRP A 158 -10.98 3.73 0.16
C TRP A 158 -10.68 4.54 1.41
N SER A 159 -11.61 5.38 1.82
CA SER A 159 -11.55 6.08 3.09
C SER A 159 -12.87 6.05 3.82
N ASN A 160 -12.78 5.81 5.13
CA ASN A 160 -13.89 5.85 6.05
C ASN A 160 -13.66 7.00 7.03
N PRO A 161 -14.31 8.16 6.81
CA PRO A 161 -14.07 9.35 7.62
C PRO A 161 -14.40 9.15 9.10
N GLY A 162 -15.28 8.19 9.46
CA GLY A 162 -15.83 8.11 10.81
C GLY A 162 -16.92 9.14 11.02
#